data_AF-A0A956CW20-F1
#
_entry.id   AF-A0A956CW20-F1
#
_cell.length_a   1.000
_cell.length_b   1.000
_cell.length_c   1.000
_cell.angle_alpha   90.00
_cell.angle_beta   90.00
_cell.angle_gamma   90.00
#
_symmetry.space_group_name_H-M   'P 1'
#
loop_
_entity.id
_entity.type
_entity.pdbx_description
1 polymer ?
#
loop_
_entity_poly.entity_id
_entity_poly.type
_entity_poly.pdbx_seq_one_letter_code
_entity_poly.pdbx_strand_id
1 'polypeptide(L)'
;MLVACSGRPPPPARLDGSLPDVDAGALEPFDAGDPNPLHRPDGGPLLPSADREITLPYLGDPVTEDLEVAGGVGRLDVFFSIDTTGSFGGEIDNLQSSLRSRVLPELRDRVDDVQLGVGRFEDFPAQPFGDTNDRPFRLLTAITASDSRVASAVASLDQPLGNGADIEESSAEALYQIATGEGYGDIVPRYRGSGLGGVGFREDALRAVVHVTDAPTHDPSDYGTRFADTHSVADATAAFRELGVRVLGIASGSAARSHLEEVAVGTGAVTDPIDGSCRTGIGGAARSPRGEVCPLVFDVNADGSGLGDTIVDAIVDLLATIQYDEVWAETDDALGFVRTLEAVEAEPPVGVPAPTRADRRPGGDGIDDTFVGVGPGTRLSFRAILRNETIPPADYDQIFHVELRIVGDGVTLLTRTLRILVPRGRLDAGVPMSDGGSGIDAGTDVGTDASTDAGTGAGTDASTDAG
;
A
#
# COMPACT_ATOMS: atom_id res chain seq x y z
N MET A 1 43.61 -36.54 7.01
CA MET A 1 44.11 -35.39 7.79
C MET A 1 43.09 -34.27 7.59
N LEU A 2 42.04 -34.23 8.41
CA LEU A 2 41.84 -33.33 9.58
C LEU A 2 41.43 -31.88 9.22
N VAL A 3 40.13 -31.62 9.33
CA VAL A 3 39.42 -30.51 10.04
C VAL A 3 40.02 -29.09 10.05
N ALA A 4 39.23 -28.08 9.66
CA ALA A 4 38.85 -26.95 10.54
C ALA A 4 37.81 -26.00 9.90
N CYS A 5 36.65 -25.92 10.54
CA CYS A 5 35.71 -24.79 10.46
C CYS A 5 36.15 -23.70 11.46
N SER A 6 35.96 -22.43 11.14
CA SER A 6 35.97 -21.34 12.14
C SER A 6 34.87 -20.33 11.84
N GLY A 7 33.67 -20.62 12.37
CA GLY A 7 32.59 -19.65 12.52
C GLY A 7 32.77 -18.86 13.80
N ARG A 8 32.49 -17.56 13.77
CA ARG A 8 32.40 -16.69 14.94
C ARG A 8 30.94 -16.66 15.40
N PRO A 9 30.62 -16.90 16.68
CA PRO A 9 29.23 -16.90 17.15
C PRO A 9 28.70 -15.46 17.29
N PRO A 10 27.40 -15.21 17.03
CA PRO A 10 26.76 -13.93 17.30
C PRO A 10 26.60 -13.70 18.83
N PRO A 11 26.55 -12.44 19.28
CA PRO A 11 26.47 -12.10 20.70
C PRO A 11 25.12 -12.49 21.32
N PRO A 12 25.07 -12.81 22.63
CA PRO A 12 23.83 -13.16 23.32
C PRO A 12 22.89 -11.95 23.44
N ALA A 13 21.59 -12.22 23.29
CA ALA A 13 20.52 -11.25 23.53
C ALA A 13 20.54 -10.77 24.99
N ARG A 14 20.44 -9.45 25.18
CA ARG A 14 20.30 -8.83 26.50
C ARG A 14 18.89 -9.12 27.03
N LEU A 15 18.82 -9.77 28.18
CA LEU A 15 17.64 -9.73 29.07
C LEU A 15 17.52 -8.31 29.61
N ASP A 16 16.51 -7.57 29.16
CA ASP A 16 16.07 -6.37 29.88
C ASP A 16 15.13 -6.82 31.00
N GLY A 17 15.63 -6.71 32.22
CA GLY A 17 14.90 -7.02 33.44
C GLY A 17 14.27 -5.75 33.97
N SER A 18 12.95 -5.65 33.87
CA SER A 18 12.15 -4.78 34.73
C SER A 18 10.99 -5.59 35.31
N LEU A 19 11.22 -6.11 36.51
CA LEU A 19 10.16 -6.58 37.40
C LEU A 19 9.37 -5.35 37.89
N PRO A 20 8.03 -5.36 37.89
CA PRO A 20 7.25 -4.39 38.64
C PRO A 20 7.18 -4.80 40.12
N ASP A 21 7.40 -3.83 41.00
CA ASP A 21 7.19 -3.94 42.44
C ASP A 21 5.75 -4.39 42.76
N VAL A 22 5.66 -5.38 43.63
CA VAL A 22 4.45 -5.79 44.35
C VAL A 22 4.39 -5.03 45.66
N ASP A 23 3.36 -4.18 45.87
CA ASP A 23 2.50 -4.31 47.06
C ASP A 23 1.20 -3.48 46.99
N ALA A 24 0.19 -4.00 47.70
CA ALA A 24 -1.00 -3.37 48.27
C ALA A 24 -2.23 -3.04 47.37
N GLY A 25 -3.03 -4.08 47.09
CA GLY A 25 -4.36 -4.26 47.70
C GLY A 25 -5.50 -3.27 47.40
N ALA A 26 -6.46 -3.69 46.56
CA ALA A 26 -7.89 -3.55 46.81
C ALA A 26 -8.67 -4.54 45.92
N LEU A 27 -9.56 -5.31 46.53
CA LEU A 27 -10.50 -6.23 45.89
C LEU A 27 -11.73 -5.48 45.36
N GLU A 28 -12.47 -6.17 44.46
CA GLU A 28 -13.84 -5.96 43.95
C GLU A 28 -13.95 -5.39 42.49
N PRO A 29 -15.01 -5.72 41.72
CA PRO A 29 -15.09 -6.93 40.89
C PRO A 29 -15.52 -6.68 39.42
N PHE A 30 -15.38 -7.73 38.61
CA PHE A 30 -15.98 -8.05 37.29
C PHE A 30 -16.83 -7.03 36.50
N ASP A 31 -16.41 -6.90 35.23
CA ASP A 31 -17.20 -6.80 33.97
C ASP A 31 -17.52 -5.41 33.39
N ALA A 32 -16.71 -5.02 32.38
CA ALA A 32 -17.18 -4.50 31.09
C ALA A 32 -16.02 -4.55 30.08
N GLY A 33 -16.28 -5.13 28.91
CA GLY A 33 -15.29 -5.54 27.90
C GLY A 33 -14.24 -4.51 27.49
N ASP A 34 -12.99 -4.99 27.46
CA ASP A 34 -11.83 -4.32 26.86
C ASP A 34 -11.72 -4.74 25.37
N PRO A 35 -11.81 -3.81 24.40
CA PRO A 35 -11.73 -4.11 22.97
C PRO A 35 -10.28 -4.01 22.48
N ASN A 36 -9.34 -4.69 23.13
CA ASN A 36 -7.94 -4.69 22.71
C ASN A 36 -7.57 -6.03 22.04
N PRO A 37 -7.28 -6.07 20.72
CA PRO A 37 -7.02 -7.32 19.98
C PRO A 37 -5.63 -7.94 20.25
N LEU A 38 -4.94 -7.50 21.31
CA LEU A 38 -3.53 -7.80 21.55
C LEU A 38 -3.26 -9.08 22.34
N HIS A 39 -4.27 -9.94 22.56
CA HIS A 39 -4.05 -11.24 23.21
C HIS A 39 -4.84 -12.36 22.53
N ARG A 40 -4.12 -13.35 22.01
CA ARG A 40 -4.70 -14.64 21.66
C ARG A 40 -4.94 -15.39 22.99
N PRO A 41 -6.14 -15.97 23.22
CA PRO A 41 -6.47 -16.64 24.50
C PRO A 41 -5.56 -17.81 24.88
N ASP A 42 -4.76 -18.32 23.94
CA ASP A 42 -3.88 -19.49 24.09
C ASP A 42 -2.44 -19.15 24.50
N GLY A 43 -2.07 -17.86 24.62
CA GLY A 43 -0.73 -17.44 25.01
C GLY A 43 0.36 -17.74 23.96
N GLY A 44 -0.02 -18.01 22.71
CA GLY A 44 0.91 -18.21 21.61
C GLY A 44 1.63 -16.91 21.18
N PRO A 45 2.73 -17.01 20.40
CA PRO A 45 3.39 -15.84 19.84
C PRO A 45 2.41 -15.01 19.00
N LEU A 46 2.52 -13.68 19.10
CA LEU A 46 1.76 -12.77 18.23
C LEU A 46 2.22 -13.01 16.79
N LEU A 47 1.35 -13.63 16.00
CA LEU A 47 1.59 -13.86 14.60
C LEU A 47 1.34 -12.56 13.81
N PRO A 48 2.11 -12.28 12.75
CA PRO A 48 1.79 -11.21 11.81
C PRO A 48 0.33 -11.29 11.38
N SER A 49 -0.32 -10.14 11.19
CA SER A 49 -1.70 -10.08 10.74
C SER A 49 -1.87 -10.82 9.41
N ALA A 50 -2.97 -11.55 9.30
CA ALA A 50 -3.41 -12.17 8.06
C ALA A 50 -4.90 -11.91 7.92
N ASP A 51 -5.36 -11.74 6.69
CA ASP A 51 -6.77 -11.48 6.40
C ASP A 51 -7.59 -12.76 6.59
N ARG A 52 -6.97 -13.92 6.34
CA ARG A 52 -7.61 -15.25 6.42
C ARG A 52 -6.65 -16.29 6.99
N GLU A 53 -7.20 -17.22 7.75
CA GLU A 53 -6.49 -18.41 8.23
C GLU A 53 -7.09 -19.65 7.56
N ILE A 54 -6.24 -20.47 6.92
CA ILE A 54 -6.64 -21.65 6.16
C ILE A 54 -5.85 -22.86 6.67
N THR A 55 -6.55 -23.95 6.99
CA THR A 55 -5.90 -25.21 7.37
C THR A 55 -5.71 -26.09 6.14
N LEU A 56 -4.46 -26.45 5.81
CA LEU A 56 -4.10 -27.32 4.69
C LEU A 56 -3.31 -28.54 5.18
N PRO A 57 -3.98 -29.63 5.58
CA PRO A 57 -3.33 -30.90 5.88
C PRO A 57 -2.54 -31.42 4.66
N TYR A 58 -1.41 -32.08 4.92
CA TYR A 58 -0.62 -32.70 3.87
C TYR A 58 -1.44 -33.74 3.09
N LEU A 59 -1.49 -33.59 1.76
CA LEU A 59 -2.31 -34.37 0.82
C LEU A 59 -3.81 -34.35 1.13
N GLY A 60 -4.27 -33.40 1.96
CA GLY A 60 -5.67 -33.17 2.23
C GLY A 60 -6.46 -32.70 1.01
N ASP A 61 -7.76 -32.49 1.22
CA ASP A 61 -8.63 -31.94 0.18
C ASP A 61 -8.23 -30.50 -0.17
N PRO A 62 -8.35 -30.08 -1.44
CA PRO A 62 -8.14 -28.70 -1.83
C PRO A 62 -9.12 -27.76 -1.13
N VAL A 63 -8.67 -26.54 -0.85
CA VAL A 63 -9.50 -25.44 -0.34
C VAL A 63 -9.58 -24.35 -1.40
N THR A 64 -10.77 -23.80 -1.59
CA THR A 64 -11.00 -22.68 -2.49
C THR A 64 -11.00 -21.37 -1.72
N GLU A 65 -10.27 -20.37 -2.20
CA GLU A 65 -10.38 -18.97 -1.77
C GLU A 65 -10.80 -18.12 -2.97
N ASP A 66 -11.96 -17.50 -2.88
CA ASP A 66 -12.43 -16.56 -3.90
C ASP A 66 -11.94 -15.14 -3.55
N LEU A 67 -11.47 -14.42 -4.56
CA LEU A 67 -10.96 -13.06 -4.47
C LEU A 67 -11.87 -12.16 -5.31
N GLU A 68 -12.60 -11.27 -4.65
CA GLU A 68 -13.40 -10.25 -5.32
C GLU A 68 -12.70 -8.90 -5.23
N VAL A 69 -12.61 -8.21 -6.36
CA VAL A 69 -12.01 -6.89 -6.44
C VAL A 69 -12.82 -6.04 -7.40
N ALA A 70 -13.09 -4.79 -7.01
CA ALA A 70 -13.52 -3.81 -8.00
C ALA A 70 -12.29 -3.48 -8.86
N GLY A 71 -12.42 -3.45 -10.18
CA GLY A 71 -11.40 -2.97 -11.13
C GLY A 71 -11.08 -1.47 -10.98
N GLY A 72 -11.31 -0.90 -9.80
CA GLY A 72 -10.74 0.36 -9.36
C GLY A 72 -9.32 0.16 -8.82
N VAL A 73 -8.73 1.24 -8.32
CA VAL A 73 -7.34 1.27 -7.84
C VAL A 73 -7.28 0.81 -6.40
N GLY A 74 -6.40 -0.15 -6.08
CA GLY A 74 -6.17 -0.62 -4.70
C GLY A 74 -5.08 0.17 -3.98
N ARG A 75 -4.08 0.67 -4.71
CA ARG A 75 -2.97 1.49 -4.18
C ARG A 75 -2.85 2.80 -4.94
N LEU A 76 -2.88 3.92 -4.23
CA LEU A 76 -2.77 5.26 -4.78
C LEU A 76 -1.69 6.07 -4.07
N ASP A 77 -0.81 6.68 -4.84
CA ASP A 77 0.08 7.74 -4.37
C ASP A 77 -0.37 9.08 -4.90
N VAL A 78 -0.55 10.06 -4.01
CA VAL A 78 -0.83 11.45 -4.40
C VAL A 78 0.25 12.36 -3.85
N PHE A 79 0.94 13.07 -4.74
CA PHE A 79 1.89 14.11 -4.37
C PHE A 79 1.26 15.49 -4.58
N PHE A 80 1.16 16.29 -3.50
CA PHE A 80 0.71 17.67 -3.59
C PHE A 80 1.90 18.59 -3.89
N SER A 81 1.84 19.31 -5.01
CA SER A 81 2.78 20.34 -5.41
C SER A 81 2.10 21.70 -5.30
N ILE A 82 2.43 22.43 -4.25
CA ILE A 82 1.70 23.64 -3.87
C ILE A 82 2.54 24.89 -4.12
N ASP A 83 1.98 25.83 -4.85
CA ASP A 83 2.51 27.20 -4.96
C ASP A 83 2.46 27.86 -3.57
N THR A 84 3.57 28.47 -3.15
CA THR A 84 3.66 29.15 -1.86
C THR A 84 4.15 30.59 -1.99
N THR A 85 3.92 31.22 -3.14
CA THR A 85 4.17 32.65 -3.34
C THR A 85 3.12 33.50 -2.63
N GLY A 86 3.37 34.81 -2.55
CA GLY A 86 2.62 35.72 -1.68
C GLY A 86 1.11 35.81 -1.96
N SER A 87 0.64 35.43 -3.15
CA SER A 87 -0.79 35.39 -3.49
C SER A 87 -1.53 34.20 -2.87
N PHE A 88 -0.83 33.14 -2.46
CA PHE A 88 -1.41 31.82 -2.14
C PHE A 88 -1.84 31.60 -0.68
N GLY A 89 -1.82 32.64 0.15
CA GLY A 89 -2.13 32.51 1.58
C GLY A 89 -3.53 31.93 1.86
N GLY A 90 -4.54 32.35 1.11
CA GLY A 90 -5.93 31.88 1.28
C GLY A 90 -6.11 30.42 0.88
N GLU A 91 -5.51 30.01 -0.23
CA GLU A 91 -5.45 28.63 -0.72
C GLU A 91 -4.80 27.71 0.30
N ILE A 92 -3.67 28.11 0.88
CA ILE A 92 -2.97 27.33 1.90
C ILE A 92 -3.83 27.16 3.15
N ASP A 93 -4.48 28.22 3.64
CA ASP A 93 -5.39 28.15 4.79
C ASP A 93 -6.57 27.17 4.55
N ASN A 94 -7.14 27.20 3.34
CA ASN A 94 -8.21 26.27 2.95
C ASN A 94 -7.70 24.83 2.81
N LEU A 95 -6.51 24.60 2.26
CA LEU A 95 -5.91 23.27 2.19
C LEU A 95 -5.59 22.72 3.59
N GLN A 96 -4.99 23.54 4.46
CA GLN A 96 -4.63 23.16 5.83
C GLN A 96 -5.86 22.75 6.65
N SER A 97 -7.00 23.45 6.49
CA SER A 97 -8.24 23.15 7.20
C SER A 97 -9.02 21.95 6.63
N SER A 98 -8.95 21.72 5.32
CA SER A 98 -9.71 20.67 4.63
C SER A 98 -8.98 19.33 4.52
N LEU A 99 -7.65 19.30 4.55
CA LEU A 99 -6.88 18.06 4.33
C LEU A 99 -7.32 16.91 5.24
N ARG A 100 -7.36 17.15 6.55
CA ARG A 100 -7.69 16.11 7.55
C ARG A 100 -9.18 15.82 7.67
N SER A 101 -10.01 16.83 7.44
CA SER A 101 -11.46 16.77 7.68
C SER A 101 -12.24 16.30 6.45
N ARG A 102 -11.67 16.46 5.25
CA ARG A 102 -12.33 16.21 3.97
C ARG A 102 -11.49 15.36 3.03
N VAL A 103 -10.30 15.82 2.64
CA VAL A 103 -9.50 15.17 1.56
C VAL A 103 -9.07 13.75 1.97
N LEU A 104 -8.41 13.60 3.10
CA LEU A 104 -7.88 12.31 3.57
C LEU A 104 -8.98 11.25 3.78
N PRO A 105 -10.08 11.54 4.51
CA PRO A 105 -11.18 10.59 4.66
C PRO A 105 -11.74 10.12 3.32
N GLU A 106 -12.02 11.04 2.40
CA GLU A 106 -12.67 10.71 1.13
C GLU A 106 -11.81 9.86 0.21
N LEU A 107 -10.49 10.10 0.18
CA LEU A 107 -9.58 9.27 -0.61
C LEU A 107 -9.50 7.85 -0.04
N ARG A 108 -9.49 7.71 1.29
CA ARG A 108 -9.42 6.41 1.96
C ARG A 108 -10.71 5.60 1.90
N ASP A 109 -11.84 6.27 1.78
CA ASP A 109 -13.12 5.61 1.54
C ASP A 109 -13.21 5.02 0.12
N ARG A 110 -12.30 5.40 -0.79
CA ARG A 110 -12.30 5.00 -2.21
C ARG A 110 -11.15 4.09 -2.61
N VAL A 111 -10.02 4.17 -1.92
CA VAL A 111 -8.81 3.39 -2.21
C VAL A 111 -8.27 2.86 -0.89
N ASP A 112 -8.02 1.55 -0.83
CA ASP A 112 -7.61 0.86 0.39
C ASP A 112 -6.25 1.34 0.93
N ASP A 113 -5.30 1.61 0.04
CA ASP A 113 -3.92 1.99 0.40
C ASP A 113 -3.47 3.29 -0.28
N VAL A 114 -3.84 4.40 0.36
CA VAL A 114 -3.44 5.76 -0.04
C VAL A 114 -2.19 6.22 0.71
N GLN A 115 -1.17 6.66 -0.01
CA GLN A 115 -0.03 7.38 0.54
C GLN A 115 0.10 8.77 -0.08
N LEU A 116 0.54 9.72 0.73
CA LEU A 116 0.60 11.12 0.33
C LEU A 116 2.02 11.68 0.49
N GLY A 117 2.37 12.61 -0.39
CA GLY A 117 3.57 13.43 -0.30
C GLY A 117 3.23 14.90 -0.49
N VAL A 118 4.10 15.78 -0.03
CA VAL A 118 3.89 17.22 -0.12
C VAL A 118 5.21 17.90 -0.47
N GLY A 119 5.16 18.76 -1.47
CA GLY A 119 6.20 19.70 -1.83
C GLY A 119 5.61 21.08 -2.04
N ARG A 120 6.50 22.07 -2.03
CA ARG A 120 6.15 23.43 -2.40
C ARG A 120 7.13 23.98 -3.41
N PHE A 121 6.70 25.01 -4.13
CA PHE A 121 7.53 25.74 -5.05
C PHE A 121 7.18 27.22 -5.02
N GLU A 122 8.16 28.02 -5.37
CA GLU A 122 8.06 29.46 -5.53
C GLU A 122 8.74 29.78 -6.89
N ASP A 123 9.77 30.61 -6.88
CA ASP A 123 10.67 30.78 -8.03
C ASP A 123 12.16 30.59 -7.64
N PHE A 124 13.04 30.78 -8.61
CA PHE A 124 14.48 30.73 -8.41
C PHE A 124 14.95 31.91 -7.54
N PRO A 125 15.94 31.69 -6.64
CA PRO A 125 16.33 32.64 -5.59
C PRO A 125 17.14 33.84 -6.08
N ALA A 126 16.63 34.58 -7.05
CA ALA A 126 17.23 35.81 -7.52
C ALA A 126 16.30 36.70 -8.32
N GLN A 127 16.44 38.01 -8.08
CA GLN A 127 15.87 39.06 -8.90
C GLN A 127 16.26 38.92 -10.38
N PRO A 128 15.31 39.11 -11.33
CA PRO A 128 13.93 39.59 -11.09
C PRO A 128 12.91 38.52 -10.66
N PHE A 129 13.30 37.23 -10.66
CA PHE A 129 12.43 36.06 -10.46
C PHE A 129 11.95 35.93 -9.01
N GLY A 130 12.85 35.60 -8.09
CA GLY A 130 12.49 35.38 -6.68
C GLY A 130 13.41 36.11 -5.71
N ASP A 131 12.98 36.13 -4.45
CA ASP A 131 13.80 36.55 -3.34
C ASP A 131 14.82 35.46 -2.97
N THR A 132 15.89 35.82 -2.25
CA THR A 132 17.00 34.88 -1.95
C THR A 132 16.57 33.61 -1.19
N ASN A 133 15.39 33.64 -0.57
CA ASN A 133 14.81 32.52 0.18
C ASN A 133 13.87 31.66 -0.64
N ASP A 134 13.50 32.05 -1.86
CA ASP A 134 12.61 31.27 -2.71
C ASP A 134 13.33 30.07 -3.27
N ARG A 135 12.60 28.99 -3.56
CA ARG A 135 13.17 27.81 -4.17
C ARG A 135 12.23 27.33 -5.28
N PRO A 136 12.81 26.88 -6.40
CA PRO A 136 12.02 26.33 -7.48
C PRO A 136 11.39 24.98 -7.11
N PHE A 137 11.91 24.32 -6.08
CA PHE A 137 11.25 23.18 -5.46
C PHE A 137 11.79 22.92 -4.05
N ARG A 138 10.88 22.53 -3.15
CA ARG A 138 11.20 21.97 -1.84
C ARG A 138 10.31 20.77 -1.55
N LEU A 139 10.95 19.61 -1.37
CA LEU A 139 10.28 18.44 -0.81
C LEU A 139 10.08 18.63 0.71
N LEU A 140 8.83 18.65 1.17
CA LEU A 140 8.49 18.73 2.59
C LEU A 140 8.33 17.33 3.19
N THR A 141 7.65 16.45 2.47
CA THR A 141 7.67 15.00 2.74
C THR A 141 7.55 14.21 1.46
N ALA A 142 8.41 13.21 1.30
CA ALA A 142 8.21 12.12 0.33
C ALA A 142 6.88 11.39 0.58
N ILE A 143 6.46 10.60 -0.40
CA ILE A 143 5.32 9.69 -0.30
C ILE A 143 5.43 8.85 0.99
N THR A 144 4.37 8.86 1.79
CA THR A 144 4.35 8.22 3.09
C THR A 144 2.92 7.87 3.52
N ALA A 145 2.76 6.77 4.25
CA ALA A 145 1.51 6.39 4.93
C ALA A 145 1.27 7.17 6.24
N SER A 146 2.22 8.00 6.67
CA SER A 146 2.16 8.72 7.96
C SER A 146 1.38 10.04 7.87
N ASP A 147 0.15 10.03 8.36
CA ASP A 147 -0.72 11.23 8.42
C ASP A 147 -0.13 12.39 9.20
N SER A 148 0.60 12.09 10.27
CA SER A 148 1.25 13.12 11.07
C SER A 148 2.32 13.84 10.26
N ARG A 149 3.13 13.11 9.48
CA ARG A 149 4.14 13.72 8.58
C ARG A 149 3.50 14.56 7.49
N VAL A 150 2.44 14.05 6.85
CA VAL A 150 1.73 14.77 5.78
C VAL A 150 1.11 16.04 6.34
N ALA A 151 0.40 15.95 7.46
CA ALA A 151 -0.22 17.13 8.06
C ALA A 151 0.79 18.15 8.59
N SER A 152 1.93 17.71 9.13
CA SER A 152 3.03 18.62 9.48
C SER A 152 3.63 19.31 8.26
N ALA A 153 3.74 18.62 7.13
CA ALA A 153 4.22 19.21 5.88
C ALA A 153 3.24 20.28 5.36
N VAL A 154 1.94 19.97 5.30
CA VAL A 154 0.91 20.93 4.86
C VAL A 154 0.82 22.14 5.80
N ALA A 155 0.95 21.94 7.11
CA ALA A 155 1.01 23.03 8.10
C ALA A 155 2.29 23.89 8.01
N SER A 156 3.26 23.54 7.17
CA SER A 156 4.50 24.30 6.98
C SER A 156 4.57 25.06 5.65
N LEU A 157 3.54 24.95 4.80
CA LEU A 157 3.52 25.55 3.46
C LEU A 157 3.72 27.07 3.49
N ASP A 158 3.11 27.76 4.47
CA ASP A 158 3.14 29.21 4.67
C ASP A 158 4.29 29.68 5.59
N GLN A 159 5.27 28.82 5.91
CA GLN A 159 6.29 29.10 6.93
C GLN A 159 7.74 29.13 6.40
N PRO A 160 8.19 30.28 5.85
CA PRO A 160 7.40 31.42 5.39
C PRO A 160 6.85 31.19 3.97
N LEU A 161 5.91 32.02 3.55
CA LEU A 161 5.62 32.24 2.12
C LEU A 161 6.86 32.81 1.41
N GLY A 162 7.01 32.47 0.13
CA GLY A 162 7.99 33.08 -0.75
C GLY A 162 7.43 34.30 -1.49
N ASN A 163 8.25 34.89 -2.34
CA ASN A 163 7.91 36.08 -3.10
C ASN A 163 8.54 36.01 -4.49
N GLY A 164 7.83 35.36 -5.41
CA GLY A 164 8.22 35.16 -6.82
C GLY A 164 8.18 36.43 -7.67
N ALA A 165 8.56 37.59 -7.10
CA ALA A 165 8.85 38.94 -7.61
C ALA A 165 8.43 39.43 -9.03
N ASP A 166 8.11 38.57 -9.97
CA ASP A 166 7.29 38.73 -11.16
C ASP A 166 5.96 37.92 -11.09
N ILE A 167 5.39 37.54 -12.25
CA ILE A 167 4.06 36.89 -12.35
C ILE A 167 4.21 35.39 -12.62
N GLU A 168 5.13 35.02 -13.51
CA GLU A 168 5.44 33.63 -13.83
C GLU A 168 6.18 32.95 -12.66
N GLU A 169 5.92 31.66 -12.46
CA GLU A 169 6.54 30.88 -11.37
C GLU A 169 7.30 29.65 -11.91
N SER A 170 8.03 28.96 -11.04
CA SER A 170 8.89 27.84 -11.44
C SER A 170 8.19 26.47 -11.59
N SER A 171 6.88 26.44 -11.86
CA SER A 171 6.08 25.20 -11.94
C SER A 171 6.71 24.11 -12.81
N ALA A 172 7.27 24.47 -13.97
CA ALA A 172 7.95 23.54 -14.87
C ALA A 172 9.14 22.84 -14.19
N GLU A 173 10.00 23.58 -13.50
CA GLU A 173 11.13 23.01 -12.77
C GLU A 173 10.64 22.20 -11.56
N ALA A 174 9.65 22.69 -10.81
CA ALA A 174 9.07 21.96 -9.68
C ALA A 174 8.55 20.58 -10.10
N LEU A 175 7.78 20.54 -11.18
CA LEU A 175 7.25 19.31 -11.77
C LEU A 175 8.36 18.39 -12.26
N TYR A 176 9.40 18.92 -12.91
CA TYR A 176 10.56 18.14 -13.31
C TYR A 176 11.27 17.51 -12.12
N GLN A 177 11.47 18.26 -11.04
CA GLN A 177 12.13 17.76 -9.82
C GLN A 177 11.28 16.71 -9.10
N ILE A 178 9.95 16.81 -9.14
CA ILE A 178 9.05 15.76 -8.64
C ILE A 178 9.19 14.48 -9.47
N ALA A 179 9.27 14.63 -10.80
CA ALA A 179 9.40 13.49 -11.71
C ALA A 179 10.77 12.81 -11.59
N THR A 180 11.88 13.55 -11.45
CA THR A 180 13.23 12.98 -11.60
C THR A 180 14.02 12.91 -10.31
N GLY A 181 13.84 13.88 -9.41
CA GLY A 181 14.65 14.02 -8.20
C GLY A 181 16.12 14.37 -8.47
N GLU A 182 16.44 14.85 -9.68
CA GLU A 182 17.82 15.09 -10.09
C GLU A 182 18.49 16.19 -9.28
N GLY A 183 17.73 17.06 -8.62
CA GLY A 183 18.21 18.27 -7.98
C GLY A 183 18.63 19.33 -8.98
N TYR A 184 18.90 20.52 -8.48
CA TYR A 184 19.33 21.68 -9.26
C TYR A 184 20.39 22.44 -8.47
N GLY A 185 21.65 22.30 -8.89
CA GLY A 185 22.81 22.90 -8.21
C GLY A 185 22.77 22.69 -6.68
N ASP A 186 22.98 23.77 -5.94
CA ASP A 186 22.84 23.82 -4.47
C ASP A 186 21.44 24.32 -4.02
N ILE A 187 20.53 24.55 -4.97
CA ILE A 187 19.22 25.19 -4.74
C ILE A 187 18.16 24.13 -4.43
N VAL A 188 18.11 23.06 -5.24
CA VAL A 188 17.24 21.90 -5.02
C VAL A 188 18.10 20.69 -4.71
N PRO A 189 18.04 20.14 -3.49
CA PRO A 189 18.77 18.91 -3.16
C PRO A 189 18.30 17.74 -4.01
N ARG A 190 19.25 16.89 -4.46
CA ARG A 190 18.90 15.62 -5.12
C ARG A 190 18.07 14.74 -4.19
N TYR A 191 17.06 14.08 -4.71
CA TYR A 191 16.33 13.05 -3.97
C TYR A 191 17.24 11.83 -3.72
N ARG A 192 17.24 11.32 -2.49
CA ARG A 192 18.06 10.18 -2.04
C ARG A 192 17.25 9.12 -1.30
N GLY A 193 15.92 9.26 -1.31
CA GLY A 193 15.03 8.28 -0.70
C GLY A 193 14.83 7.05 -1.60
N SER A 194 13.97 6.14 -1.14
CA SER A 194 13.53 4.97 -1.89
C SER A 194 12.28 5.28 -2.71
N GLY A 195 12.01 4.44 -3.72
CA GLY A 195 10.86 4.60 -4.61
C GLY A 195 11.22 5.36 -5.89
N LEU A 196 10.22 5.53 -6.74
CA LEU A 196 10.34 6.13 -8.06
C LEU A 196 10.30 7.66 -8.01
N GLY A 197 10.97 8.28 -8.98
CA GLY A 197 11.03 9.73 -9.18
C GLY A 197 11.69 10.49 -8.03
N GLY A 198 11.40 11.79 -7.94
CA GLY A 198 11.99 12.70 -6.95
C GLY A 198 11.27 12.76 -5.61
N VAL A 199 10.21 11.97 -5.44
CA VAL A 199 9.34 12.01 -4.26
C VAL A 199 9.05 10.64 -3.66
N GLY A 200 9.56 9.56 -4.27
CA GLY A 200 9.48 8.20 -3.74
C GLY A 200 8.16 7.49 -4.01
N PHE A 201 7.59 7.62 -5.20
CA PHE A 201 6.38 6.89 -5.60
C PHE A 201 6.60 5.37 -5.51
N ARG A 202 5.56 4.62 -5.16
CA ARG A 202 5.56 3.15 -5.13
C ARG A 202 5.47 2.57 -6.54
N GLU A 203 6.17 1.46 -6.78
CA GLU A 203 6.21 0.78 -8.08
C GLU A 203 4.88 0.12 -8.46
N ASP A 204 4.03 -0.19 -7.48
CA ASP A 204 2.78 -0.93 -7.64
C ASP A 204 1.53 -0.09 -7.33
N ALA A 205 1.65 1.24 -7.30
CA ALA A 205 0.55 2.17 -7.09
C ALA A 205 0.23 2.97 -8.36
N LEU A 206 -1.04 3.39 -8.50
CA LEU A 206 -1.36 4.52 -9.36
C LEU A 206 -0.70 5.76 -8.78
N ARG A 207 -0.04 6.56 -9.63
CA ARG A 207 0.71 7.73 -9.20
C ARG A 207 0.05 8.99 -9.74
N ALA A 208 -0.33 9.89 -8.85
CA ALA A 208 -0.92 11.17 -9.17
C ALA A 208 -0.09 12.31 -8.57
N VAL A 209 0.00 13.41 -9.30
CA VAL A 209 0.45 14.70 -8.78
C VAL A 209 -0.71 15.67 -8.86
N VAL A 210 -1.02 16.35 -7.76
CA VAL A 210 -1.97 17.47 -7.75
C VAL A 210 -1.14 18.75 -7.67
N HIS A 211 -1.09 19.49 -8.76
CA HIS A 211 -0.32 20.73 -8.88
C HIS A 211 -1.26 21.94 -8.82
N VAL A 212 -1.01 22.84 -7.86
CA VAL A 212 -1.91 23.94 -7.51
C VAL A 212 -1.16 25.27 -7.65
N THR A 213 -1.67 26.18 -8.48
CA THR A 213 -1.09 27.53 -8.71
C THR A 213 -2.11 28.49 -9.34
N ASP A 214 -1.90 29.80 -9.21
CA ASP A 214 -2.66 30.88 -9.85
C ASP A 214 -1.88 31.54 -11.00
N ALA A 215 -0.58 31.23 -11.10
CA ALA A 215 0.37 31.86 -11.99
C ALA A 215 0.69 31.01 -13.24
N PRO A 216 1.06 31.64 -14.37
CA PRO A 216 1.74 30.96 -15.45
C PRO A 216 3.12 30.45 -15.01
N THR A 217 3.79 29.65 -15.84
CA THR A 217 5.13 29.16 -15.54
C THR A 217 6.17 29.73 -16.49
N HIS A 218 7.38 29.95 -15.97
CA HIS A 218 8.54 30.33 -16.77
C HIS A 218 8.95 29.25 -17.77
N ASP A 219 9.45 29.71 -18.92
CA ASP A 219 10.21 28.89 -19.86
C ASP A 219 11.72 28.99 -19.56
N PRO A 220 12.53 27.96 -19.90
CA PRO A 220 13.98 28.01 -19.69
C PRO A 220 14.69 29.23 -20.30
N SER A 221 14.14 29.80 -21.37
CA SER A 221 14.68 31.02 -21.99
C SER A 221 14.59 32.25 -21.09
N ASP A 222 13.62 32.29 -20.17
CA ASP A 222 13.39 33.44 -19.28
C ASP A 222 14.52 33.55 -18.25
N TYR A 223 14.93 32.42 -17.68
CA TYR A 223 16.06 32.34 -16.75
C TYR A 223 17.42 32.56 -17.43
N GLY A 224 17.53 32.17 -18.71
CA GLY A 224 18.73 32.35 -19.52
C GLY A 224 19.97 31.76 -18.89
N THR A 225 21.09 32.48 -18.93
CA THR A 225 22.37 31.98 -18.36
C THR A 225 22.47 32.09 -16.84
N ARG A 226 21.51 32.76 -16.18
CA ARG A 226 21.53 32.94 -14.73
C ARG A 226 21.24 31.63 -14.02
N PHE A 227 20.24 30.92 -14.51
CA PHE A 227 19.91 29.55 -14.13
C PHE A 227 19.92 28.74 -15.43
N ALA A 228 21.10 28.26 -15.81
CA ALA A 228 21.24 27.41 -16.99
C ALA A 228 20.64 26.02 -16.73
N ASP A 229 20.28 25.30 -17.78
CA ASP A 229 19.80 23.91 -17.68
C ASP A 229 18.53 23.75 -16.82
N THR A 230 17.68 24.78 -16.75
CA THR A 230 16.30 24.68 -16.22
C THR A 230 15.40 23.95 -17.22
N HIS A 231 14.33 23.36 -16.72
CA HIS A 231 13.48 22.45 -17.49
C HIS A 231 12.16 23.08 -17.91
N SER A 232 11.69 22.71 -19.09
CA SER A 232 10.40 23.14 -19.61
C SER A 232 9.25 22.25 -19.13
N VAL A 233 8.02 22.74 -19.34
CA VAL A 233 6.79 21.93 -19.17
C VAL A 233 6.86 20.63 -19.95
N ALA A 234 7.44 20.64 -21.15
CA ALA A 234 7.59 19.47 -22.00
C ALA A 234 8.57 18.44 -21.40
N ASP A 235 9.67 18.89 -20.80
CA ASP A 235 10.66 18.02 -20.15
C ASP A 235 10.05 17.34 -18.92
N ALA A 236 9.35 18.11 -18.07
CA ALA A 236 8.64 17.57 -16.91
C ALA A 236 7.56 16.56 -17.31
N THR A 237 6.77 16.88 -18.34
CA THR A 237 5.74 16.00 -18.89
C THR A 237 6.32 14.70 -19.43
N ALA A 238 7.45 14.76 -20.15
CA ALA A 238 8.13 13.57 -20.64
C ALA A 238 8.60 12.67 -19.50
N ALA A 239 9.22 13.24 -18.46
CA ALA A 239 9.66 12.50 -17.28
C ALA A 239 8.49 11.83 -16.54
N PHE A 240 7.35 12.50 -16.39
CA PHE A 240 6.16 11.89 -15.78
C PHE A 240 5.57 10.74 -16.61
N ARG A 241 5.58 10.85 -17.94
CA ARG A 241 5.11 9.77 -18.82
C ARG A 241 5.95 8.51 -18.67
N GLU A 242 7.26 8.64 -18.52
CA GLU A 242 8.16 7.51 -18.28
C GLU A 242 7.84 6.79 -16.96
N LEU A 243 7.40 7.53 -15.95
CA LEU A 243 6.98 6.99 -14.65
C LEU A 243 5.51 6.56 -14.60
N GLY A 244 4.73 6.78 -15.65
CA GLY A 244 3.28 6.54 -15.66
C GLY A 244 2.50 7.41 -14.66
N VAL A 245 3.02 8.58 -14.30
CA VAL A 245 2.36 9.52 -13.37
C VAL A 245 1.29 10.32 -14.12
N ARG A 246 0.16 10.59 -13.45
CA ARG A 246 -0.93 11.45 -13.93
C ARG A 246 -0.88 12.79 -13.18
N VAL A 247 -0.79 13.91 -13.90
CA VAL A 247 -0.73 15.24 -13.29
C VAL A 247 -2.07 15.94 -13.43
N LEU A 248 -2.70 16.21 -12.30
CA LEU A 248 -3.93 16.97 -12.14
C LEU A 248 -3.57 18.43 -11.88
N GLY A 249 -4.29 19.36 -12.50
CA GLY A 249 -4.11 20.80 -12.25
C GLY A 249 -5.22 21.37 -11.37
N ILE A 250 -4.90 22.29 -10.49
CA ILE A 250 -5.87 23.16 -9.84
C ILE A 250 -5.44 24.62 -10.06
N ALA A 251 -6.27 25.37 -10.76
CA ALA A 251 -6.06 26.77 -11.08
C ALA A 251 -6.90 27.66 -10.16
N SER A 252 -6.26 28.41 -9.26
CA SER A 252 -6.92 29.51 -8.53
C SER A 252 -6.87 30.84 -9.31
N GLY A 253 -6.10 30.88 -10.40
CA GLY A 253 -5.99 31.99 -11.33
C GLY A 253 -6.11 31.55 -12.79
N SER A 254 -6.80 32.33 -13.62
CA SER A 254 -7.05 31.95 -15.02
C SER A 254 -5.79 31.88 -15.89
N ALA A 255 -4.70 32.54 -15.48
CA ALA A 255 -3.44 32.57 -16.22
C ALA A 255 -2.67 31.24 -16.11
N ALA A 256 -2.77 30.54 -14.97
CA ALA A 256 -2.15 29.23 -14.78
C ALA A 256 -2.66 28.15 -15.74
N ARG A 257 -3.94 28.23 -16.11
CA ARG A 257 -4.68 27.10 -16.68
C ARG A 257 -4.05 26.49 -17.94
N SER A 258 -3.46 27.31 -18.81
CA SER A 258 -2.94 26.83 -20.10
C SER A 258 -1.83 25.78 -19.96
N HIS A 259 -0.86 26.01 -19.07
CA HIS A 259 0.25 25.07 -18.88
C HIS A 259 -0.20 23.83 -18.09
N LEU A 260 -1.12 24.00 -17.14
CA LEU A 260 -1.72 22.87 -16.41
C LEU A 260 -2.45 21.93 -17.37
N GLU A 261 -3.20 22.46 -18.34
CA GLU A 261 -3.87 21.65 -19.36
C GLU A 261 -2.89 20.91 -20.27
N GLU A 262 -1.72 21.52 -20.56
CA GLU A 262 -0.66 20.86 -21.32
C GLU A 262 -0.09 19.65 -20.58
N VAL A 263 0.27 19.80 -19.31
CA VAL A 263 0.81 18.69 -18.49
C VAL A 263 -0.26 17.61 -18.27
N ALA A 264 -1.51 18.00 -17.97
CA ALA A 264 -2.59 17.05 -17.75
C ALA A 264 -2.86 16.21 -19.00
N VAL A 265 -2.96 16.83 -20.19
CA VAL A 265 -3.11 16.09 -21.46
C VAL A 265 -1.88 15.24 -21.75
N GLY A 266 -0.68 15.79 -21.58
CA GLY A 266 0.56 15.08 -21.88
C GLY A 266 0.78 13.85 -20.99
N THR A 267 0.33 13.89 -19.75
CA THR A 267 0.41 12.75 -18.81
C THR A 267 -0.78 11.80 -18.89
N GLY A 268 -1.83 12.15 -19.65
CA GLY A 268 -3.05 11.34 -19.79
C GLY A 268 -4.04 11.51 -18.64
N ALA A 269 -3.94 12.57 -17.84
CA ALA A 269 -4.93 12.97 -16.85
C ALA A 269 -6.09 13.70 -17.55
N VAL A 270 -6.88 12.94 -18.30
CA VAL A 270 -7.98 13.45 -19.14
C VAL A 270 -9.21 12.58 -19.00
N THR A 271 -10.38 13.15 -19.27
CA THR A 271 -11.66 12.45 -19.35
C THR A 271 -12.41 12.86 -20.63
N ASP A 272 -13.45 12.11 -20.98
CA ASP A 272 -14.32 12.44 -22.10
C ASP A 272 -15.22 13.64 -21.77
N PRO A 273 -15.50 14.54 -22.74
CA PRO A 273 -16.45 15.62 -22.55
C PRO A 273 -17.87 15.11 -22.27
N ILE A 274 -18.52 15.64 -21.22
CA ILE A 274 -19.91 15.36 -20.90
C ILE A 274 -20.79 16.43 -21.55
N ASP A 275 -21.67 16.01 -22.46
CA ASP A 275 -22.48 16.92 -23.29
C ASP A 275 -21.61 17.98 -24.04
N GLY A 276 -20.43 17.56 -24.49
CA GLY A 276 -19.47 18.41 -25.21
C GLY A 276 -18.75 19.44 -24.34
N SER A 277 -18.78 19.31 -23.00
CA SER A 277 -18.14 20.22 -22.07
C SER A 277 -17.35 19.51 -20.97
N CYS A 278 -16.36 20.20 -20.41
CA CYS A 278 -15.61 19.76 -19.24
C CYS A 278 -16.24 20.34 -17.98
N ARG A 279 -16.50 19.51 -16.97
CA ARG A 279 -17.08 19.93 -15.68
C ARG A 279 -16.02 20.36 -14.68
N THR A 280 -15.02 21.08 -15.17
CA THR A 280 -13.80 21.42 -14.40
C THR A 280 -13.71 22.90 -14.05
N GLY A 281 -14.75 23.69 -14.31
CA GLY A 281 -14.86 25.04 -13.77
C GLY A 281 -15.27 25.06 -12.30
N ILE A 282 -15.23 26.23 -11.67
CA ILE A 282 -15.63 26.43 -10.26
C ILE A 282 -17.02 25.83 -10.01
N GLY A 283 -17.11 24.91 -9.05
CA GLY A 283 -18.36 24.21 -8.70
C GLY A 283 -18.94 23.35 -9.84
N GLY A 284 -18.09 22.82 -10.72
CA GLY A 284 -18.51 21.99 -11.86
C GLY A 284 -19.00 22.77 -13.07
N ALA A 285 -18.72 24.08 -13.12
CA ALA A 285 -19.07 24.93 -14.27
C ALA A 285 -18.43 24.40 -15.57
N ALA A 286 -19.11 24.61 -16.68
CA ALA A 286 -18.66 24.12 -17.99
C ALA A 286 -17.43 24.88 -18.50
N ARG A 287 -16.43 24.13 -18.96
CA ARG A 287 -15.26 24.60 -19.71
C ARG A 287 -15.21 23.93 -21.08
N SER A 288 -14.58 24.59 -22.04
CA SER A 288 -14.40 24.03 -23.37
C SER A 288 -13.37 22.89 -23.33
N PRO A 289 -13.62 21.78 -24.05
CA PRO A 289 -12.62 20.73 -24.26
C PRO A 289 -11.36 21.25 -24.94
N ARG A 290 -10.23 20.59 -24.68
CA ARG A 290 -8.97 20.80 -25.39
C ARG A 290 -8.83 19.72 -26.46
N GLY A 291 -9.21 20.06 -27.69
CA GLY A 291 -9.38 19.06 -28.75
C GLY A 291 -10.60 18.19 -28.46
N GLU A 292 -10.42 16.88 -28.36
CA GLU A 292 -11.50 15.91 -28.12
C GLU A 292 -11.63 15.49 -26.65
N VAL A 293 -10.75 15.99 -25.78
CA VAL A 293 -10.67 15.56 -24.37
C VAL A 293 -10.88 16.71 -23.41
N CYS A 294 -11.27 16.36 -22.19
CA CYS A 294 -11.31 17.26 -21.04
C CYS A 294 -10.10 17.03 -20.14
N PRO A 295 -9.14 17.97 -20.09
CA PRO A 295 -8.06 17.91 -19.12
C PRO A 295 -8.62 17.94 -17.70
N LEU A 296 -8.08 17.11 -16.81
CA LEU A 296 -8.38 17.13 -15.38
C LEU A 296 -7.65 18.30 -14.70
N VAL A 297 -8.06 19.51 -15.10
CA VAL A 297 -7.58 20.80 -14.59
C VAL A 297 -8.77 21.57 -14.08
N PHE A 298 -8.85 21.75 -12.77
CA PHE A 298 -10.01 22.29 -12.08
C PHE A 298 -9.80 23.74 -11.67
N ASP A 299 -10.83 24.57 -11.79
CA ASP A 299 -10.78 25.93 -11.26
C ASP A 299 -11.28 25.96 -9.81
N VAL A 300 -10.60 26.74 -8.98
CA VAL A 300 -11.04 27.10 -7.63
C VAL A 300 -11.17 28.62 -7.53
N ASN A 301 -11.87 29.10 -6.52
CA ASN A 301 -11.90 30.53 -6.23
C ASN A 301 -10.49 31.04 -5.88
N ALA A 302 -10.19 32.29 -6.24
CA ALA A 302 -8.89 32.94 -6.03
C ALA A 302 -8.56 33.24 -4.55
N ASP A 303 -9.42 32.84 -3.62
CA ASP A 303 -9.14 32.85 -2.17
C ASP A 303 -8.97 31.43 -1.61
N GLY A 304 -8.93 30.43 -2.49
CA GLY A 304 -8.89 29.02 -2.14
C GLY A 304 -10.20 28.40 -1.66
N SER A 305 -11.30 29.16 -1.57
CA SER A 305 -12.56 28.60 -1.09
C SER A 305 -13.05 27.48 -2.02
N GLY A 306 -13.31 26.31 -1.44
CA GLY A 306 -13.70 25.10 -2.17
C GLY A 306 -12.55 24.16 -2.56
N LEU A 307 -11.28 24.53 -2.30
CA LEU A 307 -10.11 23.76 -2.71
C LEU A 307 -10.14 22.30 -2.26
N GLY A 308 -10.54 22.03 -1.01
CA GLY A 308 -10.63 20.66 -0.50
C GLY A 308 -11.61 19.77 -1.28
N ASP A 309 -12.77 20.31 -1.67
CA ASP A 309 -13.74 19.58 -2.48
C ASP A 309 -13.22 19.40 -3.91
N THR A 310 -12.61 20.44 -4.49
CA THR A 310 -12.00 20.38 -5.82
C THR A 310 -10.88 19.33 -5.91
N ILE A 311 -10.05 19.18 -4.88
CA ILE A 311 -9.03 18.13 -4.82
C ILE A 311 -9.67 16.74 -4.85
N VAL A 312 -10.72 16.54 -4.06
CA VAL A 312 -11.44 15.26 -4.03
C VAL A 312 -12.05 14.97 -5.38
N ASP A 313 -12.76 15.92 -5.98
CA ASP A 313 -13.38 15.78 -7.31
C ASP A 313 -12.32 15.44 -8.37
N ALA A 314 -11.17 16.14 -8.35
CA ALA A 314 -10.08 15.90 -9.30
C ALA A 314 -9.54 14.47 -9.22
N ILE A 315 -9.30 13.95 -8.01
CA ILE A 315 -8.79 12.60 -7.83
C ILE A 315 -9.87 11.55 -8.15
N VAL A 316 -11.13 11.81 -7.79
CA VAL A 316 -12.26 10.93 -8.12
C VAL A 316 -12.45 10.82 -9.63
N ASP A 317 -12.41 11.94 -10.34
CA ASP A 317 -12.50 11.96 -11.79
C ASP A 317 -11.33 11.22 -12.43
N LEU A 318 -10.11 11.34 -11.89
CA LEU A 318 -8.98 10.51 -12.33
C LEU A 318 -9.26 9.02 -12.12
N LEU A 319 -9.68 8.61 -10.93
CA LEU A 319 -9.97 7.20 -10.63
C LEU A 319 -11.07 6.63 -11.55
N ALA A 320 -12.04 7.45 -11.94
CA ALA A 320 -13.10 7.08 -12.88
C ALA A 320 -12.61 6.90 -14.33
N THR A 321 -11.40 7.34 -14.67
CA THR A 321 -10.82 7.20 -16.02
C THR A 321 -9.90 5.98 -16.16
N ILE A 322 -9.53 5.33 -15.05
CA ILE A 322 -8.55 4.26 -15.05
C ILE A 322 -9.10 3.01 -15.73
N GLN A 323 -8.39 2.57 -16.76
CA GLN A 323 -8.63 1.33 -17.51
C GLN A 323 -7.36 0.49 -17.45
N TYR A 324 -7.53 -0.83 -17.41
CA TYR A 324 -6.42 -1.78 -17.45
C TYR A 324 -6.51 -2.63 -18.70
N ASP A 325 -5.41 -2.74 -19.43
CA ASP A 325 -5.27 -3.63 -20.58
C ASP A 325 -5.34 -5.09 -20.12
N GLU A 326 -4.66 -5.43 -19.03
CA GLU A 326 -4.71 -6.76 -18.40
C GLU A 326 -4.88 -6.66 -16.88
N VAL A 327 -5.72 -7.52 -16.31
CA VAL A 327 -5.81 -7.75 -14.87
C VAL A 327 -5.66 -9.25 -14.58
N TRP A 328 -4.73 -9.62 -13.71
CA TRP A 328 -4.45 -11.02 -13.37
C TRP A 328 -4.23 -11.22 -11.87
N ALA A 329 -4.27 -12.47 -11.43
CA ALA A 329 -3.90 -12.87 -10.08
C ALA A 329 -2.47 -13.44 -10.04
N GLU A 330 -1.72 -13.14 -8.99
CA GLU A 330 -0.39 -13.70 -8.73
C GLU A 330 -0.15 -13.99 -7.24
N THR A 331 0.92 -14.72 -6.94
CA THR A 331 1.28 -15.12 -5.57
C THR A 331 2.78 -15.18 -5.35
N ASP A 332 3.22 -14.97 -4.10
CA ASP A 332 4.61 -15.15 -3.65
C ASP A 332 4.92 -16.58 -3.17
N ASP A 333 3.97 -17.51 -3.32
CA ASP A 333 4.05 -18.85 -2.75
C ASP A 333 5.14 -19.73 -3.37
N ALA A 334 6.32 -19.68 -2.77
CA ALA A 334 7.45 -20.52 -3.13
C ALA A 334 7.32 -21.99 -2.66
N LEU A 335 6.38 -22.29 -1.75
CA LEU A 335 6.16 -23.63 -1.20
C LEU A 335 5.10 -24.41 -1.99
N GLY A 336 4.39 -23.71 -2.87
CA GLY A 336 3.47 -24.21 -3.87
C GLY A 336 2.08 -24.54 -3.35
N PHE A 337 1.69 -24.15 -2.13
CA PHE A 337 0.30 -24.32 -1.66
C PHE A 337 -0.77 -23.86 -2.67
N VAL A 338 -0.56 -22.76 -3.39
CA VAL A 338 -1.46 -22.27 -4.45
C VAL A 338 -1.24 -23.10 -5.71
N ARG A 339 -2.28 -23.80 -6.16
CA ARG A 339 -2.25 -24.71 -7.31
C ARG A 339 -2.70 -24.04 -8.59
N THR A 340 -3.77 -23.26 -8.53
CA THR A 340 -4.29 -22.50 -9.66
C THR A 340 -4.77 -21.13 -9.19
N LEU A 341 -4.69 -20.17 -10.09
CA LEU A 341 -5.27 -18.84 -9.98
C LEU A 341 -6.10 -18.61 -11.24
N GLU A 342 -7.42 -18.53 -11.08
CA GLU A 342 -8.37 -18.53 -12.19
C GLU A 342 -9.09 -17.18 -12.24
N ALA A 343 -9.19 -16.59 -13.42
CA ALA A 343 -10.13 -15.53 -13.72
C ALA A 343 -11.53 -16.17 -13.88
N VAL A 344 -12.46 -15.85 -12.98
CA VAL A 344 -13.76 -16.53 -12.91
C VAL A 344 -14.85 -15.74 -13.59
N GLU A 345 -15.11 -14.51 -13.16
CA GLU A 345 -16.23 -13.72 -13.65
C GLU A 345 -15.91 -12.23 -13.63
N ALA A 346 -16.51 -11.49 -14.56
CA ALA A 346 -16.44 -10.04 -14.60
C ALA A 346 -17.84 -9.45 -14.77
N GLU A 347 -18.18 -8.50 -13.92
CA GLU A 347 -19.45 -7.80 -13.91
C GLU A 347 -19.20 -6.30 -14.18
N PRO A 348 -19.22 -5.87 -15.46
CA PRO A 348 -19.08 -4.46 -15.81
C PRO A 348 -20.35 -3.67 -15.46
N PRO A 349 -20.26 -2.33 -15.33
CA PRO A 349 -21.43 -1.47 -15.24
C PRO A 349 -22.39 -1.67 -16.43
N VAL A 350 -23.67 -1.37 -16.21
CA VAL A 350 -24.71 -1.54 -17.24
C VAL A 350 -24.36 -0.74 -18.49
N GLY A 351 -24.37 -1.41 -19.65
CA GLY A 351 -24.07 -0.79 -20.95
C GLY A 351 -22.58 -0.73 -21.30
N VAL A 352 -21.69 -1.16 -20.39
CA VAL A 352 -20.25 -1.29 -20.64
C VAL A 352 -19.96 -2.72 -21.12
N PRO A 353 -19.16 -2.91 -22.20
CA PRO A 353 -18.73 -4.24 -22.63
C PRO A 353 -17.98 -4.99 -21.52
N ALA A 354 -18.26 -6.29 -21.38
CA ALA A 354 -17.54 -7.12 -20.42
C ALA A 354 -16.10 -7.38 -20.91
N PRO A 355 -15.11 -7.39 -20.00
CA PRO A 355 -13.76 -7.80 -20.34
C PRO A 355 -13.74 -9.27 -20.78
N THR A 356 -12.75 -9.62 -21.59
CA THR A 356 -12.56 -11.02 -22.04
C THR A 356 -11.61 -11.75 -21.11
N ARG A 357 -11.81 -13.05 -20.91
CA ARG A 357 -10.85 -13.91 -20.21
C ARG A 357 -9.85 -14.51 -21.18
N ALA A 358 -8.61 -14.69 -20.72
CA ALA A 358 -7.54 -15.32 -21.46
C ALA A 358 -6.60 -16.12 -20.54
N ASP A 359 -6.07 -17.21 -21.08
CA ASP A 359 -4.95 -17.99 -20.54
C ASP A 359 -3.63 -17.33 -20.96
N ARG A 360 -2.94 -16.67 -20.03
CA ARG A 360 -1.69 -15.94 -20.31
C ARG A 360 -0.57 -16.27 -19.33
N ARG A 361 -0.81 -16.92 -18.18
CA ARG A 361 0.10 -16.97 -17.02
C ARG A 361 0.10 -18.33 -16.28
N PRO A 362 0.81 -19.35 -16.80
CA PRO A 362 1.53 -19.37 -18.08
C PRO A 362 0.63 -19.78 -19.24
N GLY A 363 0.71 -19.04 -20.34
CA GLY A 363 -0.10 -19.29 -21.53
C GLY A 363 -0.08 -20.76 -22.02
N GLY A 364 -1.27 -21.34 -22.19
CA GLY A 364 -1.50 -22.63 -22.83
C GLY A 364 -1.68 -23.80 -21.86
N ASP A 365 -1.87 -23.54 -20.57
CA ASP A 365 -2.22 -24.56 -19.58
C ASP A 365 -3.73 -24.88 -19.52
N GLY A 366 -4.54 -24.09 -20.24
CA GLY A 366 -5.99 -24.24 -20.33
C GLY A 366 -6.75 -23.55 -19.21
N ILE A 367 -6.08 -22.75 -18.38
CA ILE A 367 -6.68 -21.97 -17.30
C ILE A 367 -6.76 -20.51 -17.74
N ASP A 368 -7.99 -19.99 -17.81
CA ASP A 368 -8.20 -18.55 -17.93
C ASP A 368 -7.74 -17.90 -16.62
N ASP A 369 -6.68 -17.08 -16.66
CA ASP A 369 -6.04 -16.46 -15.47
C ASP A 369 -5.99 -14.93 -15.56
N THR A 370 -6.36 -14.37 -16.71
CA THR A 370 -6.23 -12.95 -17.02
C THR A 370 -7.52 -12.40 -17.62
N PHE A 371 -7.99 -11.26 -17.11
CA PHE A 371 -8.98 -10.42 -17.78
C PHE A 371 -8.29 -9.41 -18.69
N VAL A 372 -8.88 -9.15 -19.86
CA VAL A 372 -8.36 -8.22 -20.87
C VAL A 372 -9.39 -7.12 -21.13
N GLY A 373 -8.95 -5.85 -21.05
CA GLY A 373 -9.78 -4.67 -21.27
C GLY A 373 -10.73 -4.39 -20.12
N VAL A 374 -10.20 -4.25 -18.91
CA VAL A 374 -10.99 -3.99 -17.69
C VAL A 374 -11.19 -2.48 -17.54
N GLY A 375 -12.46 -2.06 -17.61
CA GLY A 375 -12.84 -0.66 -17.40
C GLY A 375 -13.22 -0.32 -15.95
N PRO A 376 -13.31 0.98 -15.63
CA PRO A 376 -13.68 1.47 -14.31
C PRO A 376 -14.99 0.88 -13.80
N GLY A 377 -15.04 0.55 -12.50
CA GLY A 377 -16.25 0.04 -11.85
C GLY A 377 -16.63 -1.40 -12.20
N THR A 378 -15.84 -2.10 -13.02
CA THR A 378 -16.04 -3.53 -13.31
C THR A 378 -15.68 -4.35 -12.08
N ARG A 379 -16.60 -5.16 -11.54
CA ARG A 379 -16.24 -6.12 -10.47
C ARG A 379 -15.65 -7.38 -11.08
N LEU A 380 -14.52 -7.83 -10.54
CA LEU A 380 -13.80 -9.02 -11.00
C LEU A 380 -13.76 -10.05 -9.88
N SER A 381 -13.96 -11.30 -10.26
CA SER A 381 -13.83 -12.44 -9.37
C SER A 381 -12.72 -13.34 -9.87
N PHE A 382 -11.76 -13.61 -8.99
CA PHE A 382 -10.73 -14.61 -9.17
C PHE A 382 -10.91 -15.75 -8.17
N ARG A 383 -10.32 -16.89 -8.46
CA ARG A 383 -10.33 -18.05 -7.58
C ARG A 383 -8.94 -18.63 -7.43
N ALA A 384 -8.51 -18.79 -6.19
CA ALA A 384 -7.32 -19.55 -5.83
C ALA A 384 -7.73 -20.94 -5.34
N ILE A 385 -7.15 -21.98 -5.95
CA ILE A 385 -7.25 -23.35 -5.43
C ILE A 385 -5.99 -23.66 -4.64
N LEU A 386 -6.13 -23.92 -3.35
CA LEU A 386 -5.03 -24.19 -2.43
C LEU A 386 -4.98 -25.67 -2.05
N ARG A 387 -3.80 -26.27 -2.07
CA ARG A 387 -3.56 -27.62 -1.58
C ARG A 387 -2.11 -27.81 -1.13
N ASN A 388 -1.93 -28.43 0.02
CA ASN A 388 -0.63 -28.83 0.52
C ASN A 388 -0.23 -30.22 -0.02
N GLU A 389 0.67 -30.24 -1.00
CA GLU A 389 1.29 -31.48 -1.52
C GLU A 389 2.80 -31.55 -1.21
N THR A 390 3.35 -30.55 -0.52
CA THR A 390 4.80 -30.35 -0.38
C THR A 390 5.27 -30.41 1.07
N ILE A 391 4.47 -29.95 2.02
CA ILE A 391 4.86 -29.82 3.43
C ILE A 391 4.21 -30.93 4.27
N PRO A 392 4.97 -31.98 4.66
CA PRO A 392 4.44 -33.02 5.53
C PRO A 392 4.17 -32.51 6.95
N PRO A 393 3.33 -33.19 7.74
CA PRO A 393 3.06 -32.81 9.12
C PRO A 393 4.30 -33.00 10.00
N ALA A 394 4.48 -32.10 10.96
CA ALA A 394 5.46 -32.20 12.05
C ALA A 394 4.76 -32.53 13.37
N ASP A 395 5.51 -32.73 14.46
CA ASP A 395 4.94 -32.91 15.80
C ASP A 395 4.39 -31.62 16.42
N TYR A 396 4.51 -30.49 15.71
CA TYR A 396 3.92 -29.20 16.01
C TYR A 396 3.21 -28.63 14.77
N ASP A 397 2.30 -27.69 15.03
CA ASP A 397 1.58 -26.96 13.98
C ASP A 397 2.55 -26.04 13.25
N GLN A 398 2.58 -26.14 11.92
CA GLN A 398 3.43 -25.31 11.07
C GLN A 398 2.60 -24.19 10.45
N ILE A 399 3.10 -22.97 10.54
CA ILE A 399 2.38 -21.77 10.08
C ILE A 399 3.20 -21.10 8.98
N PHE A 400 2.55 -20.82 7.87
CA PHE A 400 3.13 -20.15 6.71
C PHE A 400 2.29 -18.93 6.34
N HIS A 401 2.93 -17.93 5.70
CA HIS A 401 2.23 -16.83 5.06
C HIS A 401 2.38 -16.93 3.56
N VAL A 402 1.28 -16.70 2.86
CA VAL A 402 1.20 -16.61 1.41
C VAL A 402 0.42 -15.36 1.08
N GLU A 403 0.94 -14.56 0.16
CA GLU A 403 0.27 -13.40 -0.38
C GLU A 403 -0.34 -13.76 -1.74
N LEU A 404 -1.62 -13.43 -1.91
CA LEU A 404 -2.28 -13.37 -3.21
C LEU A 404 -2.45 -11.90 -3.59
N ARG A 405 -2.11 -11.54 -4.83
CA ARG A 405 -2.33 -10.20 -5.36
C ARG A 405 -3.15 -10.24 -6.63
N ILE A 406 -4.05 -9.27 -6.78
CA ILE A 406 -4.63 -8.95 -8.09
C ILE A 406 -3.95 -7.70 -8.61
N VAL A 407 -3.44 -7.77 -9.85
CA VAL A 407 -2.61 -6.74 -10.46
C VAL A 407 -3.24 -6.34 -11.80
N GLY A 408 -3.39 -5.03 -12.03
CA GLY A 408 -3.82 -4.42 -13.29
C GLY A 408 -2.71 -3.56 -13.88
N ASP A 409 -2.15 -3.94 -15.03
CA ASP A 409 -1.01 -3.26 -15.69
C ASP A 409 0.15 -2.86 -14.75
N GLY A 410 0.44 -3.71 -13.75
CA GLY A 410 1.48 -3.49 -12.75
C GLY A 410 1.02 -2.72 -11.49
N VAL A 411 -0.20 -2.21 -11.45
CA VAL A 411 -0.82 -1.60 -10.25
C VAL A 411 -1.52 -2.67 -9.43
N THR A 412 -1.23 -2.73 -8.13
CA THR A 412 -1.92 -3.65 -7.20
C THR A 412 -3.34 -3.16 -6.94
N LEU A 413 -4.33 -4.00 -7.25
CA LEU A 413 -5.75 -3.75 -7.01
C LEU A 413 -6.23 -4.38 -5.70
N LEU A 414 -5.68 -5.52 -5.33
CA LEU A 414 -5.98 -6.22 -4.08
C LEU A 414 -4.72 -6.94 -3.60
N THR A 415 -4.49 -6.91 -2.29
CA THR A 415 -3.57 -7.81 -1.60
C THR A 415 -4.37 -8.63 -0.59
N ARG A 416 -4.15 -9.94 -0.57
CA ARG A 416 -4.76 -10.87 0.39
C ARG A 416 -3.67 -11.71 1.05
N THR A 417 -3.47 -11.52 2.34
CA THR A 417 -2.53 -12.29 3.15
C THR A 417 -3.22 -13.50 3.76
N LEU A 418 -2.79 -14.70 3.37
CA LEU A 418 -3.25 -15.98 3.89
C LEU A 418 -2.28 -16.50 4.94
N ARG A 419 -2.81 -16.90 6.09
CA ARG A 419 -2.09 -17.71 7.06
C ARG A 419 -2.45 -19.18 6.85
N ILE A 420 -1.50 -19.95 6.37
CA ILE A 420 -1.66 -21.38 6.12
C ILE A 420 -1.20 -22.16 7.35
N LEU A 421 -2.11 -22.93 7.94
CA LEU A 421 -1.85 -23.87 9.02
C LEU A 421 -1.72 -25.28 8.44
N VAL A 422 -0.53 -25.86 8.55
CA VAL A 422 -0.32 -27.29 8.35
C VAL A 422 -0.37 -27.95 9.73
N PRO A 423 -1.44 -28.70 10.06
CA PRO A 423 -1.65 -29.24 11.39
C PRO A 423 -0.58 -30.28 11.73
N ARG A 424 -0.25 -30.35 13.01
CA ARG A 424 0.64 -31.38 13.56
C ARG A 424 0.10 -32.78 13.28
N GLY A 425 1.02 -33.71 13.09
CA GLY A 425 0.73 -35.11 12.83
C GLY A 425 2.01 -35.89 12.63
N ARG A 426 1.85 -37.20 12.42
CA ARG A 426 2.95 -38.09 12.07
C ARG A 426 2.61 -38.74 10.75
N LEU A 427 3.57 -38.79 9.83
CA LEU A 427 3.46 -39.72 8.73
C LEU A 427 3.59 -41.12 9.33
N ASP A 428 2.49 -41.85 9.43
CA ASP A 428 2.55 -43.26 9.78
C ASP A 428 3.35 -43.96 8.67
N ALA A 429 4.58 -44.36 9.00
CA ALA A 429 5.40 -45.17 8.13
C ALA A 429 4.68 -46.51 7.96
N GLY A 430 3.91 -46.65 6.88
CA GLY A 430 3.15 -47.85 6.59
C GLY A 430 4.05 -49.07 6.53
N VAL A 431 3.98 -49.92 7.57
CA VAL A 431 4.14 -51.36 7.44
C VAL A 431 2.81 -51.96 7.84
N PRO A 432 2.04 -52.57 6.92
CA PRO A 432 0.88 -53.35 7.32
C PRO A 432 1.41 -54.61 8.03
N MET A 433 1.36 -54.63 9.35
CA MET A 433 1.44 -55.88 10.10
C MET A 433 0.15 -56.64 9.81
N SER A 434 0.21 -57.51 8.81
CA SER A 434 -0.78 -58.56 8.60
C SER A 434 -0.62 -59.59 9.73
N ASP A 435 -1.29 -59.38 10.86
CA ASP A 435 -1.49 -60.47 11.83
C ASP A 435 -2.62 -61.36 11.33
N GLY A 436 -2.24 -62.29 10.46
CA GLY A 436 -2.97 -63.53 10.25
C GLY A 436 -2.63 -64.50 11.38
N GLY A 437 -3.60 -64.85 12.21
CA GLY A 437 -3.36 -65.78 13.33
C GLY A 437 -4.59 -66.19 14.12
N SER A 438 -5.51 -66.91 13.46
CA SER A 438 -6.34 -68.01 13.97
C SER A 438 -6.75 -68.04 15.46
N GLY A 439 -8.06 -67.96 15.71
CA GLY A 439 -8.67 -68.30 17.00
C GLY A 439 -8.71 -69.81 17.29
N ILE A 440 -8.61 -70.16 18.58
CA ILE A 440 -9.04 -71.40 19.26
C ILE A 440 -9.26 -70.97 20.74
N ASP A 441 -10.47 -70.73 21.22
CA ASP A 441 -11.46 -71.64 21.86
C ASP A 441 -11.27 -71.91 23.38
N ALA A 442 -12.41 -71.72 24.08
CA ALA A 442 -12.91 -72.12 25.41
C ALA A 442 -11.99 -72.37 26.63
N GLY A 443 -12.14 -71.48 27.63
CA GLY A 443 -12.67 -71.69 28.99
C GLY A 443 -12.27 -72.91 29.86
N THR A 444 -11.87 -72.63 31.11
CA THR A 444 -12.56 -73.07 32.35
C THR A 444 -12.00 -72.43 33.62
N ASP A 445 -12.88 -72.43 34.62
CA ASP A 445 -12.96 -71.78 35.92
C ASP A 445 -12.06 -72.39 37.04
N VAL A 446 -12.22 -71.86 38.26
CA VAL A 446 -11.70 -72.28 39.61
C VAL A 446 -10.37 -71.64 40.01
N GLY A 447 -10.20 -70.92 41.14
CA GLY A 447 -11.02 -70.66 42.33
C GLY A 447 -10.10 -70.52 43.56
N THR A 448 -10.40 -69.55 44.46
CA THR A 448 -10.05 -69.48 45.92
C THR A 448 -8.55 -69.43 46.30
N ASP A 449 -8.05 -68.78 47.36
CA ASP A 449 -8.54 -67.99 48.50
C ASP A 449 -7.30 -67.34 49.18
N ALA A 450 -7.50 -66.16 49.79
CA ALA A 450 -7.11 -65.75 51.17
C ALA A 450 -5.73 -66.18 51.75
N SER A 451 -4.95 -65.43 52.54
CA SER A 451 -5.15 -64.27 53.42
C SER A 451 -3.79 -63.92 54.09
N THR A 452 -3.77 -62.78 54.81
CA THR A 452 -3.03 -62.53 56.09
C THR A 452 -1.49 -62.47 56.07
N ASP A 453 -0.79 -61.70 56.89
CA ASP A 453 -1.06 -60.63 57.86
C ASP A 453 0.34 -60.11 58.33
N ALA A 454 0.33 -58.97 58.99
CA ALA A 454 1.42 -58.17 59.48
C ALA A 454 2.41 -58.87 60.43
N GLY A 455 3.61 -58.30 60.53
CA GLY A 455 4.61 -58.63 61.55
C GLY A 455 5.64 -57.51 61.70
N THR A 456 5.40 -56.64 62.69
CA THR A 456 6.27 -55.56 63.18
C THR A 456 7.53 -56.07 63.87
N GLY A 457 8.61 -55.30 63.83
CA GLY A 457 9.82 -55.54 64.63
C GLY A 457 10.79 -54.36 64.59
N ALA A 458 10.92 -53.66 65.72
CA ALA A 458 11.71 -52.46 65.93
C ALA A 458 13.19 -52.73 66.30
N GLY A 459 14.03 -51.71 66.13
CA GLY A 459 15.39 -51.57 66.72
C GLY A 459 16.19 -50.50 65.97
N THR A 460 16.08 -49.21 66.31
CA THR A 460 16.97 -48.42 67.22
C THR A 460 18.45 -48.37 66.88
N ASP A 461 18.93 -47.11 66.85
CA ASP A 461 20.28 -46.58 67.12
C ASP A 461 21.32 -46.37 66.01
N ALA A 462 21.37 -45.10 65.60
CA ALA A 462 22.43 -44.13 65.92
C ALA A 462 23.76 -44.06 65.12
N SER A 463 24.04 -42.80 64.77
CA SER A 463 25.35 -42.12 64.67
C SER A 463 26.17 -42.30 63.38
N THR A 464 26.28 -41.20 62.61
CA THR A 464 27.50 -40.38 62.38
C THR A 464 28.53 -41.07 61.49
N ASP A 465 28.89 -40.50 60.33
CA ASP A 465 29.90 -39.44 60.17
C ASP A 465 30.29 -39.28 58.67
N ALA A 466 30.76 -38.07 58.39
CA ALA A 466 31.46 -37.47 57.25
C ALA A 466 31.80 -38.27 55.97
N GLY A 467 31.59 -37.57 54.85
CA GLY A 467 32.15 -37.84 53.52
C GLY A 467 31.58 -36.87 52.50
#